data_AF-A0ABF7Q4W5-F1
#
_entry.id   AF-A0ABF7Q4W5-F1
#
_cell.length_a   1.000
_cell.length_b   1.000
_cell.length_c   1.000
_cell.angle_alpha   90.00
_cell.angle_beta   90.00
_cell.angle_gamma   90.00
#
_symmetry.space_group_name_H-M   'P 1'
#
loop_
_entity.id
_entity.type
_entity.pdbx_description
1 polymer ?
#
loop_
_entity_poly.entity_id
_entity_poly.type
_entity_poly.pdbx_seq_one_letter_code
_entity_poly.pdbx_strand_id
1 'polypeptide(L)'
;MQNLFCHHQAHRTPDGRSRRLLQQWLTPLQWKQLTTRGYFDVIGSQSGSRYRIYTGSAMNVCLLDDKGRARRGLCFVPVGDLPAGDVMLAQKLALELCEDSAITVAKEFVPRSSYWI
;
A
#
# COMPACT_ATOMS: atom_id res chain seq x y z
N MET A 1 -16.75 22.64 17.00
CA MET A 1 -17.55 21.39 17.02
C MET A 1 -17.79 20.79 15.63
N GLN A 2 -17.99 21.58 14.57
CA GLN A 2 -18.22 21.08 13.19
C GLN A 2 -17.15 20.08 12.67
N ASN A 3 -15.86 20.34 12.93
CA ASN A 3 -14.76 19.49 12.43
C ASN A 3 -14.75 18.07 13.03
N LEU A 4 -15.14 17.89 14.29
CA LEU A 4 -15.19 16.57 14.92
C LEU A 4 -16.32 15.70 14.35
N PHE A 5 -17.46 16.31 14.00
CA PHE A 5 -18.58 15.61 13.37
C PHE A 5 -18.26 15.16 11.94
N CYS A 6 -17.60 15.99 11.13
CA CYS A 6 -17.19 15.61 9.78
C CYS A 6 -16.14 14.48 9.79
N HIS A 7 -15.16 14.55 10.68
CA HIS A 7 -14.19 13.46 10.87
C HIS A 7 -14.88 12.17 11.34
N HIS A 8 -15.82 12.25 12.28
CA HIS A 8 -16.56 11.09 12.76
C HIS A 8 -17.37 10.42 11.63
N GLN A 9 -18.03 11.20 10.76
CA GLN A 9 -18.78 10.66 9.62
C GLN A 9 -17.88 10.06 8.53
N ALA A 10 -16.73 10.70 8.24
CA ALA A 10 -15.76 10.18 7.28
C ALA A 10 -15.29 8.78 7.67
N HIS A 11 -15.10 8.50 8.96
CA HIS A 11 -14.72 7.17 9.47
C HIS A 11 -15.86 6.14 9.50
N ARG A 12 -17.07 6.44 9.02
CA ARG A 12 -18.19 5.47 8.96
C ARG A 12 -18.29 4.77 7.61
N THR A 13 -17.71 5.33 6.55
CA THR A 13 -17.65 4.67 5.25
C THR A 13 -16.63 3.53 5.27
N PRO A 14 -16.77 2.50 4.40
CA PRO A 14 -15.74 1.48 4.23
C PRO A 14 -14.34 2.08 3.99
N ASP A 15 -14.23 3.08 3.11
CA ASP A 15 -12.95 3.76 2.82
C ASP A 15 -12.37 4.52 4.02
N GLY A 16 -13.21 5.19 4.81
CA GLY A 16 -12.73 5.92 5.97
C GLY A 16 -12.32 5.01 7.12
N ARG A 17 -12.97 3.84 7.27
CA ARG A 17 -12.57 2.81 8.23
C ARG A 17 -11.25 2.16 7.82
N SER A 18 -11.12 1.76 6.56
CA SER A 18 -9.92 1.12 6.04
C SER A 18 -8.71 2.06 6.08
N ARG A 19 -8.88 3.34 5.70
CA ARG A 19 -7.82 4.36 5.81
C ARG A 19 -7.39 4.58 7.25
N ARG A 20 -8.32 4.59 8.21
CA ARG A 20 -8.00 4.73 9.63
C ARG A 20 -7.22 3.51 10.14
N LEU A 21 -7.63 2.31 9.73
CA LEU A 21 -6.91 1.09 10.09
C LEU A 21 -5.50 1.11 9.50
N LEU A 22 -5.36 1.43 8.21
CA LEU A 22 -4.04 1.60 7.58
C LEU A 22 -3.17 2.61 8.35
N GLN A 23 -3.71 3.78 8.71
CA GLN A 23 -2.99 4.78 9.51
C GLN A 23 -2.47 4.22 10.84
N GLN A 24 -3.25 3.38 11.52
CA GLN A 24 -2.87 2.80 12.81
C GLN A 24 -1.73 1.77 12.70
N TRP A 25 -1.58 1.14 11.52
CA TRP A 25 -0.59 0.10 11.26
C TRP A 25 0.68 0.60 10.55
N LEU A 26 0.63 1.79 9.94
CA LEU A 26 1.82 2.40 9.36
C LEU A 26 2.72 2.98 10.45
N THR A 27 4.03 2.80 10.28
CA THR A 27 5.01 3.55 11.09
C THR A 27 4.85 5.05 10.83
N PRO A 28 5.30 5.94 11.76
CA PRO A 28 5.23 7.38 11.53
C PRO A 28 5.87 7.84 10.22
N LEU A 29 6.97 7.19 9.81
CA LEU A 29 7.63 7.45 8.53
C LEU A 29 6.76 7.02 7.34
N GLN A 30 6.22 5.80 7.36
CA GLN A 30 5.34 5.30 6.31
C GLN A 30 4.08 6.16 6.17
N TRP A 31 3.47 6.57 7.28
CA TRP A 31 2.32 7.47 7.27
C TRP A 31 2.65 8.84 6.67
N LYS A 32 3.83 9.41 7.02
CA LYS A 32 4.31 10.65 6.41
C LYS A 32 4.54 10.48 4.91
N GLN A 33 5.12 9.37 4.47
CA GLN A 33 5.29 9.09 3.03
C GLN A 33 3.92 9.02 2.34
N LEU A 34 2.96 8.27 2.88
CA LEU A 34 1.65 8.10 2.27
C LEU A 34 0.91 9.42 2.12
N THR A 35 0.89 10.23 3.18
CA THR A 35 0.17 11.50 3.19
C THR A 35 0.83 12.60 2.36
N THR A 36 2.15 12.55 2.16
CA THR A 36 2.89 13.60 1.41
C THR A 36 3.22 13.21 -0.03
N ARG A 37 3.28 11.91 -0.34
CA ARG A 37 3.75 11.39 -1.63
C ARG A 37 2.78 10.42 -2.31
N GLY A 38 1.71 10.02 -1.64
CA GLY A 38 0.74 9.06 -2.17
C GLY A 38 1.23 7.60 -2.19
N TYR A 39 2.35 7.29 -1.53
CA TYR A 39 2.90 5.94 -1.40
C TYR A 39 3.64 5.77 -0.07
N PHE A 40 3.92 4.53 0.32
CA PHE A 40 4.86 4.23 1.41
C PHE A 40 5.76 3.05 1.05
N ASP A 41 6.95 3.01 1.65
CA ASP A 41 7.92 1.95 1.41
C ASP A 41 7.86 0.88 2.53
N VAL A 42 8.07 -0.38 2.18
CA VAL A 42 8.15 -1.54 3.09
C VAL A 42 9.40 -2.36 2.79
N ILE A 43 9.86 -3.12 3.79
CA ILE A 43 11.03 -4.01 3.66
C ILE A 43 10.56 -5.46 3.68
N GLY A 44 10.96 -6.23 2.68
CA GLY A 44 10.68 -7.66 2.57
C GLY A 44 11.30 -8.43 3.74
N SER A 45 10.53 -9.32 4.34
CA SER A 45 10.97 -10.10 5.50
C SER A 45 12.05 -11.13 5.22
N GLN A 46 12.14 -11.67 4.00
CA GLN A 46 13.09 -12.71 3.64
C GLN A 46 14.30 -12.13 2.91
N SER A 47 14.07 -11.26 1.93
CA SER A 47 15.13 -10.75 1.05
C SER A 47 15.76 -9.43 1.52
N GLY A 48 15.09 -8.70 2.42
CA GLY A 48 15.44 -7.32 2.75
C GLY A 48 15.19 -6.31 1.63
N SER A 49 14.55 -6.74 0.53
CA SER A 49 14.23 -5.88 -0.60
C SER A 49 13.28 -4.76 -0.21
N ARG A 50 13.47 -3.59 -0.81
CA ARG A 50 12.57 -2.45 -0.60
C ARG A 50 11.45 -2.45 -1.64
N TYR A 51 10.21 -2.47 -1.17
CA TYR A 51 9.02 -2.33 -2.00
C TYR A 51 8.36 -0.98 -1.75
N ARG A 52 7.73 -0.44 -2.77
CA ARG A 52 6.87 0.76 -2.69
C ARG A 52 5.44 0.38 -2.98
N ILE A 53 4.54 0.76 -2.07
CA ILE A 53 3.10 0.59 -2.20
C ILE A 53 2.48 1.97 -2.47
N TYR A 54 1.99 2.17 -3.68
CA TYR A 54 1.24 3.34 -4.11
C TYR A 54 -0.22 3.24 -3.66
N THR A 55 -0.87 4.41 -3.52
CA THR A 55 -2.31 4.48 -3.25
C THR A 55 -3.08 3.78 -4.35
N GLY A 56 -3.93 2.81 -3.98
CA GLY A 56 -4.73 2.04 -4.92
C GLY A 56 -4.97 0.61 -4.43
N SER A 57 -5.69 -0.17 -5.23
CA SER A 57 -6.05 -1.56 -4.94
C SER A 57 -5.48 -2.58 -5.92
N ALA A 58 -4.98 -2.13 -7.07
CA ALA A 58 -4.43 -2.98 -8.11
C ALA A 58 -3.26 -2.29 -8.79
N MET A 59 -2.35 -3.11 -9.33
CA MET A 59 -1.11 -2.67 -9.97
C MET A 59 -0.50 -1.54 -9.17
N ASN A 60 -0.22 -1.72 -7.87
CA ASN A 60 0.19 -0.66 -6.94
C ASN A 60 1.43 -0.96 -6.11
N VAL A 61 2.10 -2.08 -6.36
CA VAL A 61 3.33 -2.44 -5.67
C VAL A 61 4.48 -2.49 -6.67
N CYS A 62 5.62 -1.90 -6.30
CA CYS A 62 6.86 -1.94 -7.08
C CYS A 62 8.03 -2.36 -6.20
N LEU A 63 8.81 -3.32 -6.67
CA LEU A 63 10.16 -3.57 -6.17
C LEU A 63 11.08 -2.42 -6.62
N LEU A 64 11.85 -1.84 -5.69
CA LEU A 64 12.77 -0.75 -5.97
C LEU A 64 14.20 -1.25 -6.17
N ASP A 65 14.97 -0.54 -7.01
CA ASP A 65 16.43 -0.66 -7.06
C ASP A 65 17.10 0.14 -5.93
N ASP A 66 18.42 0.03 -5.83
CA ASP A 66 19.24 0.73 -4.83
C ASP A 66 19.10 2.26 -4.94
N LYS A 67 18.81 2.76 -6.14
CA LYS A 67 18.58 4.19 -6.43
C LYS A 67 17.12 4.61 -6.18
N GLY A 68 16.25 3.71 -5.72
CA GLY A 68 14.84 3.99 -5.41
C GLY A 68 13.92 4.04 -6.63
N ARG A 69 14.36 3.50 -7.77
CA ARG A 69 13.58 3.44 -9.02
C ARG A 69 12.81 2.13 -9.09
N ALA A 70 11.58 2.16 -9.58
CA ALA A 70 10.76 0.97 -9.75
C ALA A 70 11.38 0.05 -10.81
N ARG A 71 11.77 -1.16 -10.39
CA ARG A 71 12.40 -2.18 -11.25
C ARG A 71 11.37 -3.16 -11.80
N ARG A 72 10.46 -3.63 -10.94
CA ARG A 72 9.46 -4.66 -11.25
C ARG A 72 8.16 -4.35 -10.52
N GLY A 73 7.04 -4.43 -11.24
CA GLY A 73 5.70 -4.27 -10.68
C GLY A 73 5.15 -5.61 -10.19
N LEU A 74 4.49 -5.59 -9.04
CA LEU A 74 3.79 -6.72 -8.44
C LEU A 74 2.31 -6.35 -8.23
N CYS A 75 1.41 -7.22 -8.66
CA CYS A 75 -0.02 -6.99 -8.60
C CYS A 75 -0.71 -8.11 -7.82
N PHE A 76 -1.40 -7.71 -6.75
CA PHE A 76 -2.19 -8.56 -5.86
C PHE A 76 -3.67 -8.19 -6.00
N VAL A 77 -4.23 -8.31 -7.21
CA VAL A 77 -5.62 -7.89 -7.46
C VAL A 77 -6.54 -8.62 -6.50
N PRO A 78 -7.30 -7.90 -5.65
CA PRO A 78 -8.22 -8.54 -4.73
C PRO A 78 -9.41 -9.16 -5.48
N VAL A 79 -10.05 -10.14 -4.86
CA VAL A 79 -11.34 -10.63 -5.33
C VAL A 79 -12.42 -9.67 -4.84
N GLY A 80 -13.12 -9.03 -5.79
CA GLY A 80 -14.18 -8.06 -5.50
C GLY A 80 -13.67 -6.63 -5.29
N ASP A 81 -14.60 -5.72 -5.03
CA ASP A 81 -14.30 -4.30 -4.77
C ASP A 81 -14.06 -4.11 -3.27
N LEU A 82 -12.79 -3.95 -2.90
CA LEU A 82 -12.35 -3.78 -1.52
C LEU A 82 -11.82 -2.36 -1.30
N PRO A 83 -12.08 -1.75 -0.13
CA PRO A 83 -11.53 -0.43 0.19
C PRO A 83 -10.01 -0.41 0.08
N ALA A 84 -9.46 0.59 -0.62
CA ALA A 84 -8.03 0.64 -0.92
C ALA A 84 -7.14 0.57 0.33
N GLY A 85 -7.57 1.16 1.44
CA GLY A 85 -6.82 1.11 2.70
C GLY A 85 -6.58 -0.31 3.23
N ASP A 86 -7.58 -1.20 3.10
CA ASP A 86 -7.48 -2.59 3.57
C ASP A 86 -6.58 -3.39 2.64
N VAL A 87 -6.69 -3.16 1.32
CA VAL A 87 -5.84 -3.79 0.30
C VAL A 87 -4.38 -3.40 0.51
N MET A 88 -4.09 -2.12 0.67
CA MET A 88 -2.74 -1.61 0.92
C MET A 88 -2.16 -2.15 2.24
N LEU A 89 -2.98 -2.29 3.29
CA LEU A 89 -2.55 -2.89 4.55
C LEU A 89 -2.24 -4.38 4.38
N ALA A 90 -3.09 -5.14 3.69
CA ALA A 90 -2.85 -6.55 3.41
C ALA A 90 -1.55 -6.75 2.61
N GLN A 91 -1.30 -5.91 1.60
CA GLN A 91 -0.06 -5.92 0.81
C GLN A 91 1.18 -5.64 1.67
N LYS A 92 1.11 -4.65 2.57
CA LYS A 92 2.18 -4.37 3.54
C LYS A 92 2.50 -5.59 4.40
N LEU A 93 1.47 -6.17 5.04
CA LEU A 93 1.63 -7.32 5.92
C LEU A 93 2.17 -8.53 5.16
N ALA A 94 1.68 -8.78 3.94
CA ALA A 94 2.15 -9.87 3.10
C ALA A 94 3.66 -9.77 2.81
N LEU A 95 4.15 -8.57 2.46
CA LEU A 95 5.58 -8.36 2.16
C LEU A 95 6.46 -8.37 3.42
N GLU A 96 6.00 -7.72 4.50
CA GLU A 96 6.79 -7.60 5.73
C GLU A 96 6.76 -8.84 6.63
N LEU A 97 5.87 -9.81 6.39
CA LEU A 97 5.75 -11.02 7.23
C LEU A 97 5.89 -12.33 6.46
N CYS A 98 5.46 -12.37 5.19
CA CYS A 98 5.36 -13.60 4.40
C CYS A 98 5.80 -13.37 2.93
N GLU A 99 6.93 -12.67 2.74
CA GLU A 99 7.39 -12.17 1.44
C GLU A 99 7.38 -13.23 0.33
N ASP A 100 7.97 -14.41 0.58
CA ASP A 100 8.08 -15.47 -0.43
C ASP A 100 6.70 -15.96 -0.91
N SER A 101 5.77 -16.10 0.03
CA SER A 101 4.39 -16.49 -0.28
C SER A 101 3.67 -15.40 -1.06
N ALA A 102 3.89 -14.13 -0.70
CA ALA A 102 3.33 -12.99 -1.42
C ALA A 102 3.84 -12.96 -2.87
N ILE A 103 5.15 -13.03 -3.07
CA ILE A 103 5.77 -12.99 -4.41
C ILE A 103 5.24 -14.12 -5.30
N THR A 104 5.05 -15.31 -4.74
CA THR A 104 4.57 -16.49 -5.48
C THR A 104 3.20 -16.28 -6.12
N VAL A 105 2.29 -15.56 -5.45
CA VAL A 105 0.93 -15.32 -5.95
C VAL A 105 0.79 -14.04 -6.77
N ALA A 106 1.80 -13.17 -6.75
CA ALA A 106 1.76 -11.88 -7.43
C ALA A 106 1.81 -12.04 -8.96
N LYS A 107 1.00 -11.25 -9.66
CA LYS A 107 1.14 -11.06 -11.12
C LYS A 107 2.17 -9.96 -11.37
N GLU A 108 3.12 -10.22 -12.26
CA GLU A 108 4.14 -9.24 -12.64
C GLU A 108 3.65 -8.27 -13.72
N PHE A 109 4.14 -7.03 -13.66
CA PHE A 109 3.95 -6.06 -14.74
C PHE A 109 5.16 -5.12 -14.85
N VAL A 110 5.30 -4.47 -16.00
CA VAL A 110 6.30 -3.42 -16.23
C VAL A 110 5.79 -2.10 -15.64
N PRO A 111 6.46 -1.51 -14.63
CA PRO A 111 6.04 -0.22 -14.07
C PRO A 111 6.03 0.88 -15.13
N ARG A 112 4.92 1.61 -15.21
CA ARG A 112 4.80 2.84 -16.02
C ARG A 112 4.44 3.99 -15.10
N SER A 113 5.01 5.17 -15.35
CA SER A 113 4.71 6.38 -14.59
C SER A 113 3.23 6.73 -14.57
N SER A 114 2.48 6.36 -15.62
CA SER A 114 1.04 6.58 -15.75
C SER A 114 0.14 5.83 -14.76
N TYR A 115 0.64 4.79 -14.09
CA TYR A 115 -0.18 4.03 -13.13
C TYR A 115 -0.30 4.72 -11.76
N TRP A 116 0.52 5.74 -11.51
CA TRP A 116 0.76 6.33 -10.19
C TRP A 116 0.41 7.81 -10.09
N ILE A 117 -0.22 8.35 -11.12
CA ILE A 117 -0.58 9.75 -11.23
C ILE A 117 -1.89 10.01 -10.48
#